data_AF-A0A1L2YZG3-F1
#
_entry.id   AF-A0A1L2YZG3-F1
#
_cell.length_a   1.000
_cell.length_b   1.000
_cell.length_c   1.000
_cell.angle_alpha   90.00
_cell.angle_beta   90.00
_cell.angle_gamma   90.00
#
_symmetry.space_group_name_H-M   'P 1'
#
loop_
_entity.id
_entity.type
_entity.pdbx_description
1 polymer ?
#
loop_
_entity_poly.entity_id
_entity_poly.type
_entity_poly.pdbx_seq_one_letter_code
_entity_poly.pdbx_strand_id
1 'polypeptide(L)' 'MEDLERVKYAGDMVMMAITGGKERTKKEWEKLVSDAGFKQCSITPLATLPSVIVASP' A
#
# COMPACT_ATOMS: atom_id res chain seq x y z
N MET A 1 19.14 -4.19 -0.28
CA MET A 1 17.86 -4.11 0.47
C MET A 1 17.53 -2.66 0.80
N GLU A 2 18.50 -1.88 1.28
CA GLU A 2 18.38 -0.42 1.50
C GLU A 2 17.93 0.38 0.27
N ASP A 3 18.39 0.03 -0.94
CA ASP A 3 18.00 0.75 -2.15
C ASP A 3 16.51 0.65 -2.47
N LEU A 4 15.90 -0.51 -2.19
CA LEU A 4 14.47 -0.71 -2.45
C LEU A 4 13.61 0.11 -1.49
N GLU A 5 14.02 0.26 -0.23
CA GLU A 5 13.34 1.14 0.72
C GLU A 5 13.46 2.61 0.30
N ARG A 6 14.64 3.05 -0.13
CA ARG A 6 14.81 4.42 -0.67
C ARG A 6 13.89 4.69 -1.85
N VAL A 7 13.76 3.74 -2.78
CA VAL A 7 12.87 3.86 -3.93
C VAL A 7 11.40 3.92 -3.49
N LYS A 8 10.99 3.15 -2.48
CA LYS A 8 9.62 3.24 -1.91
C LYS A 8 9.34 4.63 -1.32
N TYR A 9 10.26 5.16 -0.52
CA TYR A 9 10.09 6.50 0.06
C TYR A 9 10.10 7.60 -1.01
N ALA A 10 10.98 7.50 -2.00
CA ALA A 10 10.98 8.42 -3.13
C ALA A 10 9.65 8.36 -3.91
N GLY A 11 9.10 7.16 -4.11
CA GLY A 11 7.78 6.97 -4.71
C GLY A 11 6.66 7.64 -3.92
N ASP A 12 6.63 7.47 -2.60
CA ASP A 12 5.64 8.13 -1.73
C ASP A 12 5.74 9.66 -1.80
N MET A 13 6.96 10.21 -1.81
CA MET A 13 7.18 11.66 -2.00
C MET A 13 6.67 12.13 -3.37
N VAL A 14 6.86 11.34 -4.43
CA VAL A 14 6.33 11.64 -5.77
C VAL A 14 4.80 11.61 -5.77
N MET A 15 4.17 10.62 -5.12
CA MET A 15 2.72 10.55 -4.99
C MET A 15 2.17 11.79 -4.26
N MET A 16 2.81 12.21 -3.17
CA MET A 16 2.46 13.42 -2.44
C MET A 16 2.58 14.67 -3.32
N ALA A 17 3.71 14.85 -4.00
CA ALA A 17 3.99 16.06 -4.78
C ALA A 17 3.12 16.20 -6.03
N ILE A 18 2.84 15.10 -6.73
CA ILE A 18 2.14 15.12 -8.03
C ILE A 18 0.63 14.97 -7.87
N THR A 19 0.19 14.11 -6.95
CA THR A 19 -1.24 13.74 -6.84
C THR A 19 -1.90 14.23 -5.56
N GLY A 20 -1.11 14.65 -4.55
CA GLY A 20 -1.58 14.85 -3.18
C GLY A 20 -1.93 13.54 -2.46
N GLY A 21 -1.63 12.39 -3.07
CA GLY A 21 -1.85 11.06 -2.52
C GLY A 21 -0.71 10.59 -1.62
N LYS A 22 -0.82 9.35 -1.15
CA LYS A 22 0.23 8.66 -0.38
C LYS A 22 0.16 7.15 -0.60
N GLU A 23 1.30 6.49 -0.45
CA GLU A 23 1.37 5.04 -0.29
C GLU A 23 0.91 4.67 1.13
N ARG A 24 -0.05 3.76 1.22
CA ARG A 24 -0.63 3.33 2.51
C ARG A 24 0.18 2.18 3.10
N THR A 25 0.34 2.21 4.40
CA THR A 25 0.85 1.09 5.19
C THR A 25 -0.16 -0.06 5.18
N LYS A 26 0.31 -1.28 5.50
CA LYS A 26 -0.56 -2.46 5.67
C LYS A 26 -1.73 -2.18 6.62
N LYS A 27 -1.47 -1.54 7.76
CA LYS A 27 -2.50 -1.20 8.75
C LYS A 27 -3.55 -0.23 8.22
N GLU A 28 -3.15 0.76 7.42
CA GLU A 28 -4.09 1.69 6.78
C GLU A 28 -4.96 0.98 5.74
N TRP A 29 -4.39 0.05 4.97
CA TRP A 29 -5.16 -0.77 4.03
C TRP A 29 -6.14 -1.71 4.75
N GLU A 30 -5.70 -2.42 5.79
CA GLU A 30 -6.55 -3.30 6.59
C GLU A 30 -7.74 -2.54 7.19
N LYS A 31 -7.47 -1.34 7.75
CA LYS A 31 -8.54 -0.48 8.25
C LYS A 31 -9.49 -0.05 7.15
N LEU A 32 -8.99 0.44 6.02
CA LEU A 32 -9.84 0.91 4.92
C LEU A 32 -10.74 -0.21 4.37
N VAL A 33 -10.19 -1.42 4.22
CA VAL A 33 -10.93 -2.60 3.73
C VAL A 33 -12.00 -3.03 4.75
N SER A 34 -11.65 -3.05 6.04
CA SER A 34 -12.61 -3.35 7.12
C SER A 34 -13.72 -2.31 7.20
N ASP A 35 -13.40 -1.02 7.13
CA ASP A 35 -14.38 0.07 7.18
C ASP A 35 -15.33 0.04 5.97
N ALA A 36 -14.87 -0.50 4.84
CA ALA A 36 -15.69 -0.72 3.64
C ALA A 36 -16.61 -1.95 3.71
N GLY A 37 -16.56 -2.73 4.79
CA GLY A 37 -17.45 -3.87 5.03
C GLY A 37 -16.96 -5.22 4.51
N PHE A 38 -15.71 -5.33 4.05
CA PHE A 38 -15.10 -6.61 3.71
C PHE A 38 -14.67 -7.36 4.99
N LYS A 39 -14.86 -8.68 5.01
CA LYS A 39 -14.49 -9.49 6.19
C LYS A 39 -13.03 -9.90 6.21
N GLN A 40 -12.40 -9.97 5.04
CA GLN A 40 -11.01 -10.42 4.92
C GLN A 40 -10.21 -9.47 4.04
N CYS A 41 -8.95 -9.26 4.42
CA CYS A 41 -7.96 -8.52 3.67
C CYS A 41 -6.66 -9.34 3.68
N SER A 42 -6.15 -9.70 2.51
CA SER A 42 -4.82 -10.29 2.36
C SER A 42 -3.94 -9.38 1.51
N ILE A 43 -2.68 -9.22 1.93
CA ILE A 43 -1.70 -8.37 1.26
C ILE A 43 -0.46 -9.20 0.99
N THR A 44 -0.15 -9.39 -0.29
CA THR A 44 1.00 -10.18 -0.76
C THR A 44 2.00 -9.26 -1.45
N PRO A 45 3.24 -9.13 -0.94
CA PRO A 45 4.29 -8.38 -1.63
C PRO A 45 4.70 -9.11 -2.91
N LEU A 46 4.90 -8.35 -3.99
CA LEU A 46 5.47 -8.91 -5.23
C LEU A 46 7.00 -8.81 -5.19
N ALA A 47 7.66 -9.44 -6.17
CA ALA A 47 9.09 -9.21 -6.43
C ALA A 47 9.37 -7.81 -7.03
N THR A 48 8.41 -6.89 -6.96
CA THR A 48 8.43 -5.51 -7.43
C THR A 48 7.99 -4.58 -6.30
N LEU A 49 7.98 -3.26 -6.52
CA LEU A 49 7.58 -2.28 -5.49
C LEU A 49 6.13 -2.45 -5.00
N PRO A 50 5.13 -2.70 -5.88
CA PRO A 50 3.74 -2.85 -5.44
C PRO A 50 3.47 -4.15 -4.68
N SER A 51 2.36 -4.15 -3.96
CA SER A 51 1.77 -5.35 -3.36
C SER A 51 0.38 -5.59 -3.95
N VAL A 52 -0.04 -6.85 -3.98
CA VAL A 52 -1.41 -7.21 -4.35
C VAL A 52 -2.24 -7.25 -3.08
N ILE A 53 -3.39 -6.58 -3.11
CA ILE A 53 -4.37 -6.57 -2.02
C ILE A 53 -5.62 -7.28 -2.52
N VAL A 54 -6.06 -8.28 -1.76
CA VAL A 54 -7.30 -9.02 -2.02
C VAL A 54 -8.23 -8.79 -0.85
N ALA A 55 -9.40 -8.21 -1.12
CA ALA A 55 -10.49 -8.05 -0.18
C ALA A 55 -11.66 -8.96 -0.56
N SER A 56 -12.23 -9.68 0.41
CA SER A 56 -13.38 -10.56 0.17
C SER A 56 -14.49 -10.35 1.22
N PRO A 57 -15.76 -10.62 0.87
CA PRO A 57 -16.87 -10.58 1.81
C PRO A 57 -16.74 -11.55 3.00
#